data_AF-A0A3C1EEI5-F1
#
_entry.id   AF-A0A3C1EEI5-F1
#
_cell.length_a   1.000
_cell.length_b   1.000
_cell.length_c   1.000
_cell.angle_alpha   90.00
_cell.angle_beta   90.00
_cell.angle_gamma   90.00
#
_symmetry.space_group_name_H-M   'P 1'
#
loop_
_entity.id
_entity.type
_entity.pdbx_description
1 polymer ?
#
loop_
_entity_poly.entity_id
_entity_poly.type
_entity_poly.pdbx_seq_one_letter_code
_entity_poly.pdbx_strand_id
1 'polypeptide(L)'
;MKKIPFILAVALLSFLPAGIAFAADTATDPLVPDAAYTITISKLSSAGQLVDIETVGGTTDGDGLLSFTLTQVPTKDDANFIFLTIRNGSGTVVRRGMSPAPPPDDNNATGLNFLSTTQADGMLLAASTIGTDDPIVAAYLLIILRSPNVSTADLANIAGMGQDALTNPTLGFESYLLANGVTPTALANMKKCLIYNPDNNAKTLRNFTRSFFNAVAATDNDAASSEMQKAGGFMAEIFLDASACAGIDAGQILAAHNAAGDGAQAGGHMGALSADLMGSIETAMSSFNRRISIVRISTEYTNALNALNASGAQVTQYLASVNGLMAASALVDQQYAGYFMDRAAYLAAHPGVTDNDVQTAMNAAYSAGWTQFQTDIAADNASIAAMKSALLDANPGLMLPPNFGTYMDQTGTQKNWPIPQVVLMNWLASSTFNYSGRDNTAIPSMMEAWMGTCDNTMFWSQPECTGNGGTWTPGRRDYVGFTGSSVFDSYLGLQEDLNIIQMKRNEIWMSGTPPTGAERAANENLYVSRVLACGERISGSKAGTAITAAEKDAILKLLLPPQM
;
A
#
# COMPACT_ATOMS: atom_id res chain seq x y z
N MET A 1 15.07 19.87 19.14
CA MET A 1 14.16 19.19 18.20
C MET A 1 13.59 17.96 18.89
N LYS A 2 12.34 18.04 19.37
CA LYS A 2 11.68 16.95 20.09
C LYS A 2 11.19 15.93 19.06
N LYS A 3 11.85 14.77 19.02
CA LYS A 3 11.41 13.59 18.27
C LYS A 3 10.22 13.00 19.03
N ILE A 4 9.05 12.91 18.39
CA ILE A 4 7.91 12.20 18.95
C ILE A 4 8.05 10.73 18.55
N PRO A 5 8.18 9.79 19.50
CA PRO A 5 8.38 8.38 19.22
C PRO A 5 7.10 7.78 18.63
N PHE A 6 7.27 7.08 17.50
CA PHE A 6 6.29 6.14 16.97
C PHE A 6 6.19 4.95 17.95
N ILE A 7 4.95 4.53 18.26
CA ILE A 7 4.55 3.32 18.99
C ILE A 7 4.62 3.40 20.53
N LEU A 8 3.48 3.71 21.17
CA LEU A 8 2.78 2.96 22.25
C LEU A 8 1.85 3.90 23.04
N ALA A 9 0.53 3.77 22.84
CA ALA A 9 -0.49 3.92 23.89
C ALA A 9 -1.85 3.50 23.34
N VAL A 10 -2.18 2.22 23.53
CA VAL A 10 -3.54 1.72 23.52
C VAL A 10 -4.25 2.31 24.76
N ALA A 11 -5.27 3.14 24.56
CA ALA A 11 -6.27 3.41 25.58
C ALA A 11 -7.60 3.77 24.90
N LEU A 12 -8.62 2.96 25.19
CA LEU A 12 -10.02 3.15 24.83
C LEU A 12 -10.52 4.56 25.17
N LEU A 13 -11.25 5.18 24.24
CA LEU A 13 -12.51 5.87 24.56
C LEU A 13 -13.40 5.84 23.32
N SER A 14 -14.43 5.02 23.41
CA SER A 14 -15.58 4.98 22.51
C SER A 14 -16.27 6.33 22.48
N PHE A 15 -16.05 7.09 21.41
CA PHE A 15 -16.95 8.15 20.99
C PHE A 15 -17.35 7.88 19.54
N LEU A 16 -18.65 7.63 19.36
CA LEU A 16 -19.32 7.72 18.07
C LEU A 16 -18.97 9.08 17.45
N PRO A 17 -18.40 9.17 16.24
CA PRO A 17 -18.28 10.46 15.59
C PRO A 17 -19.69 10.88 15.15
N ALA A 18 -20.26 11.85 15.88
CA ALA A 18 -21.30 12.70 15.32
C ALA A 18 -20.70 13.36 14.08
N GLY A 19 -21.35 13.17 12.93
CA GLY A 19 -20.91 13.73 11.65
C GLY A 19 -20.75 15.24 11.75
N ILE A 20 -19.49 15.68 11.80
CA ILE A 20 -19.14 17.09 11.62
C ILE A 20 -19.13 17.29 10.11
N ALA A 21 -20.05 18.13 9.62
CA ALA A 21 -20.05 18.56 8.24
C ALA A 21 -18.79 19.39 7.99
N PHE A 22 -17.92 18.92 7.09
CA PHE A 22 -16.65 19.57 6.75
C PHE A 22 -16.91 20.67 5.72
N ALA A 23 -16.37 21.87 5.97
CA ALA A 23 -16.43 22.95 4.99
C ALA A 23 -15.51 22.61 3.81
N ALA A 24 -16.10 22.34 2.64
CA ALA A 24 -15.39 22.12 1.40
C ALA A 24 -14.74 23.44 0.92
N ASP A 25 -13.44 23.38 0.64
CA ASP A 25 -12.79 24.36 -0.23
C ASP A 25 -13.49 24.31 -1.60
N THR A 26 -13.84 25.45 -2.17
CA THR A 26 -14.74 25.53 -3.33
C THR A 26 -14.07 24.94 -4.57
N ALA A 27 -14.37 23.68 -4.85
CA ALA A 27 -13.92 22.94 -6.03
C ALA A 27 -14.47 23.53 -7.35
N THR A 28 -15.45 24.43 -7.28
CA THR A 28 -16.03 25.17 -8.41
C THR A 28 -15.55 26.63 -8.41
N ASP A 29 -14.37 26.88 -8.99
CA ASP A 29 -13.98 28.24 -9.41
C ASP A 29 -14.09 28.36 -10.94
N PRO A 30 -15.28 28.75 -11.44
CA PRO A 30 -15.53 28.84 -12.87
C PRO A 30 -14.61 29.87 -13.52
N LEU A 31 -14.30 29.68 -14.80
CA LEU A 31 -13.64 30.73 -15.58
C LEU A 31 -14.56 31.95 -15.67
N VAL A 32 -14.02 33.12 -16.01
CA VAL A 32 -14.83 34.33 -16.15
C VAL A 32 -15.92 34.07 -17.19
N PRO A 33 -17.21 34.25 -16.86
CA PRO A 33 -18.30 34.04 -17.80
C PRO A 33 -18.17 34.92 -19.05
N ASP A 34 -18.65 34.41 -20.18
CA ASP A 34 -18.70 35.11 -21.48
C ASP A 34 -17.35 35.70 -21.94
N ALA A 35 -16.23 35.12 -21.50
CA ALA A 35 -14.89 35.61 -21.80
C ALA A 35 -14.16 34.73 -22.82
N ALA A 36 -13.33 35.37 -23.66
CA ALA A 36 -12.53 34.68 -24.66
C ALA A 36 -11.22 34.14 -24.08
N TYR A 37 -10.89 32.91 -24.45
CA TYR A 37 -9.70 32.19 -24.04
C TYR A 37 -8.99 31.55 -25.24
N THR A 38 -7.71 31.27 -25.06
CA THR A 38 -6.91 30.45 -25.98
C THR A 38 -6.52 29.15 -25.28
N ILE A 39 -6.67 28.05 -25.98
CA ILE A 39 -6.44 26.70 -25.48
C ILE A 39 -5.33 26.10 -26.33
N THR A 40 -4.22 25.70 -25.69
CA THR A 40 -3.10 25.04 -26.36
C THR A 40 -2.98 23.61 -25.84
N ILE A 41 -2.94 22.65 -26.77
CA ILE A 41 -2.55 21.28 -26.47
C ILE A 41 -1.07 21.07 -26.85
N SER A 42 -0.33 20.50 -25.93
CA SER A 42 1.10 20.22 -26.07
C SER A 42 1.38 18.77 -25.67
N LYS A 43 2.40 18.15 -26.25
CA LYS A 43 2.94 16.87 -25.76
C LYS A 43 4.16 17.11 -24.89
N LEU A 44 4.32 16.31 -23.84
CA LEU A 44 5.58 16.26 -23.09
C LEU A 44 6.55 15.35 -23.83
N SER A 45 7.67 15.90 -24.27
CA SER A 45 8.74 15.13 -24.90
C SER A 45 9.51 14.30 -23.88
N SER A 46 10.22 13.26 -24.34
CA SER A 46 11.08 12.43 -23.49
C SER A 46 12.23 13.18 -22.82
N ALA A 47 12.54 14.41 -23.27
CA ALA A 47 13.48 15.33 -22.62
C ALA A 47 12.82 16.26 -21.60
N GLY A 48 11.55 16.02 -21.25
CA GLY A 48 10.80 16.80 -20.27
C GLY A 48 10.41 18.20 -20.73
N GLN A 49 10.37 18.45 -22.04
CA GLN A 49 9.99 19.74 -22.62
C GLN A 49 8.62 19.67 -23.29
N LEU A 50 7.82 20.73 -23.19
CA LEU A 50 6.57 20.83 -23.94
C LEU A 50 6.84 21.13 -25.41
N VAL A 51 6.10 20.43 -26.27
CA VAL A 51 6.04 20.68 -27.71
C VAL A 51 4.58 20.94 -28.05
N ASP A 52 4.27 22.18 -28.41
CA ASP A 52 2.91 22.59 -28.80
C ASP A 52 2.49 21.89 -30.09
N ILE A 53 1.24 21.45 -30.13
CA ILE A 53 0.66 20.69 -31.24
C ILE A 53 -0.41 21.52 -31.94
N GLU A 54 -1.36 22.05 -31.17
CA GLU A 54 -2.48 22.82 -31.70
C GLU A 54 -2.89 23.91 -30.68
N THR A 55 -3.26 25.08 -31.20
CA THR A 55 -3.86 26.17 -30.42
C THR A 55 -5.18 26.58 -31.04
N VAL A 56 -6.23 26.61 -30.24
CA VAL A 56 -7.59 27.00 -30.63
C VAL A 56 -8.11 28.13 -29.73
N GLY A 57 -9.12 28.86 -30.20
CA GLY A 57 -9.86 29.83 -29.39
C GLY A 57 -11.15 29.21 -28.86
N GLY A 58 -11.64 29.72 -27.74
CA GLY A 58 -12.95 29.37 -27.19
C GLY A 58 -13.51 30.49 -26.31
N THR A 59 -14.82 30.48 -26.11
CA THR A 59 -15.52 31.43 -25.22
C THR A 59 -16.24 30.62 -24.17
N THR A 60 -16.16 31.05 -22.91
CA THR A 60 -16.94 30.47 -21.83
C THR A 60 -18.42 30.82 -21.98
N ASP A 61 -19.30 29.98 -21.45
CA ASP A 61 -20.72 30.33 -21.31
C ASP A 61 -20.97 31.22 -20.07
N GLY A 62 -22.25 31.49 -19.79
CA GLY A 62 -22.69 32.32 -18.66
C GLY A 62 -22.36 31.75 -17.28
N ASP A 63 -22.01 30.46 -17.20
CA ASP A 63 -21.60 29.78 -15.98
C ASP A 63 -20.07 29.58 -15.92
N GLY A 64 -19.33 30.07 -16.93
CA GLY A 64 -17.87 29.97 -16.98
C GLY A 64 -17.34 28.64 -17.50
N LEU A 65 -18.17 27.80 -18.13
CA LEU A 65 -17.74 26.54 -18.73
C LEU A 65 -17.15 26.79 -20.13
N LEU A 66 -15.95 26.24 -20.38
CA LEU A 66 -15.25 26.35 -21.65
C LEU A 66 -15.34 25.04 -22.44
N SER A 67 -16.08 25.05 -23.55
CA SER A 67 -16.15 23.93 -24.50
C SER A 67 -15.35 24.23 -25.76
N PHE A 68 -14.54 23.27 -26.21
CA PHE A 68 -13.70 23.40 -27.41
C PHE A 68 -13.50 22.04 -28.08
N THR A 69 -13.01 22.05 -29.32
CA THR A 69 -12.66 20.84 -30.08
C THR A 69 -11.22 20.95 -30.56
N LEU A 70 -10.47 19.86 -30.41
CA LEU A 70 -9.11 19.71 -30.93
C LEU A 70 -9.14 18.73 -32.09
N THR A 71 -8.34 19.00 -33.12
CA THR A 71 -8.24 18.16 -34.32
C THR A 71 -6.98 17.30 -34.34
N GLN A 72 -5.97 17.65 -33.52
CA GLN A 72 -4.70 16.93 -33.43
C GLN A 72 -4.38 16.58 -31.97
N VAL A 73 -4.94 15.46 -31.49
CA VAL A 73 -4.66 14.94 -30.15
C VAL A 73 -3.54 13.88 -30.24
N PRO A 74 -2.37 14.10 -29.60
CA PRO A 74 -1.32 13.09 -29.53
C PRO A 74 -1.80 11.81 -28.87
N THR A 75 -1.29 10.67 -29.34
CA THR A 75 -1.60 9.35 -28.77
C THR A 75 -0.50 8.87 -27.84
N LYS A 76 -0.75 7.78 -27.12
CA LYS A 76 0.25 7.07 -26.29
C LYS A 76 1.50 6.62 -27.07
N ASP A 77 1.40 6.53 -28.39
CA ASP A 77 2.52 6.16 -29.26
C ASP A 77 3.40 7.38 -29.59
N ASP A 78 2.90 8.61 -29.38
CA ASP A 78 3.60 9.87 -29.61
C ASP A 78 4.29 10.44 -28.37
N ALA A 79 3.67 10.27 -27.19
CA ALA A 79 4.15 10.75 -25.90
C ALA A 79 3.44 10.04 -24.74
N ASN A 80 4.04 10.05 -23.55
CA ASN A 80 3.39 9.54 -22.34
C ASN A 80 2.27 10.47 -21.84
N PHE A 81 2.47 11.79 -21.93
CA PHE A 81 1.59 12.80 -21.38
C PHE A 81 1.30 13.93 -22.36
N ILE A 82 0.06 14.42 -22.29
CA ILE A 82 -0.42 15.64 -22.95
C ILE A 82 -0.71 16.71 -21.90
N PHE A 83 -0.53 17.97 -22.29
CA PHE A 83 -0.81 19.14 -21.47
C PHE A 83 -1.82 20.04 -22.17
N LEU A 84 -2.77 20.56 -21.40
CA LEU A 84 -3.72 21.57 -21.82
C LEU A 84 -3.41 22.86 -21.07
N THR A 85 -3.12 23.95 -21.79
CA THR A 85 -2.89 25.27 -21.20
C THR A 85 -3.96 26.24 -21.69
N ILE A 86 -4.68 26.85 -20.76
CA ILE A 86 -5.70 27.88 -21.05
C ILE A 86 -5.12 29.25 -20.68
N ARG A 87 -5.13 30.18 -21.65
CA ARG A 87 -4.76 31.58 -21.43
C ARG A 87 -5.92 32.51 -21.68
N ASN A 88 -6.04 33.56 -20.86
CA ASN A 88 -7.02 34.62 -21.06
C ASN A 88 -6.63 35.56 -22.21
N GLY A 89 -7.46 36.56 -22.50
CA GLY A 89 -7.21 37.56 -23.54
C GLY A 89 -5.93 38.42 -23.34
N SER A 90 -5.36 38.46 -22.13
CA SER A 90 -4.05 39.12 -21.88
C SER A 90 -2.85 38.18 -22.07
N GLY A 91 -3.08 36.93 -22.46
CA GLY A 91 -2.04 35.91 -22.61
C GLY A 91 -1.58 35.26 -21.30
N THR A 92 -2.22 35.55 -20.17
CA THR A 92 -1.88 34.96 -18.87
C THR A 92 -2.46 33.55 -18.76
N VAL A 93 -1.65 32.58 -18.29
CA VAL A 93 -2.15 31.23 -17.98
C VAL A 93 -3.13 31.32 -16.82
N VAL A 94 -4.38 30.91 -17.04
CA VAL A 94 -5.42 30.91 -16.00
C VAL A 94 -5.70 29.50 -15.47
N ARG A 95 -5.46 28.48 -16.29
CA ARG A 95 -5.59 27.06 -15.94
C ARG A 95 -4.61 26.24 -16.75
N ARG A 96 -4.13 25.15 -16.15
CA ARG A 96 -3.36 24.12 -16.83
C ARG A 96 -3.79 22.74 -16.31
N GLY A 97 -3.71 21.72 -17.17
CA GLY A 97 -3.91 20.34 -16.78
C GLY A 97 -2.96 19.42 -17.52
N MET A 98 -2.69 18.27 -16.91
CA MET A 98 -1.96 17.17 -17.53
C MET A 98 -2.90 15.97 -17.69
N SER A 99 -2.71 15.21 -18.75
CA SER A 99 -3.36 13.91 -18.91
C SER A 99 -2.46 12.88 -19.57
N PRO A 100 -2.60 11.58 -19.26
CA PRO A 100 -1.95 10.53 -20.04
C PRO A 100 -2.43 10.61 -21.49
N ALA A 101 -1.54 10.39 -22.47
CA ALA A 101 -1.93 10.47 -23.88
C ALA A 101 -2.77 9.23 -24.29
N PRO A 102 -3.97 9.39 -24.88
CA PRO A 102 -4.88 8.25 -25.13
C PRO A 102 -4.32 7.23 -26.14
N PRO A 103 -4.75 5.95 -26.06
CA PRO A 103 -4.63 5.03 -27.18
C PRO A 103 -5.22 5.65 -28.46
N PRO A 104 -4.74 5.24 -29.65
CA PRO A 104 -5.38 5.61 -30.90
C PRO A 104 -6.88 5.33 -30.86
N ASP A 105 -7.68 6.27 -31.37
CA ASP A 105 -9.14 6.22 -31.44
C ASP A 105 -9.88 6.17 -30.08
N ASP A 106 -9.19 6.37 -28.95
CA ASP A 106 -9.80 6.47 -27.62
C ASP A 106 -9.96 7.93 -27.18
N ASN A 107 -10.99 8.19 -26.39
CA ASN A 107 -11.25 9.51 -25.82
C ASN A 107 -10.47 9.70 -24.52
N ASN A 108 -10.10 10.94 -24.19
CA ASN A 108 -9.50 11.26 -22.91
C ASN A 108 -10.35 12.26 -22.13
N ALA A 109 -10.48 12.05 -20.81
CA ALA A 109 -11.27 12.91 -19.92
C ALA A 109 -10.32 13.63 -18.97
N THR A 110 -10.26 14.96 -19.07
CA THR A 110 -9.34 15.79 -18.28
C THR A 110 -10.10 16.99 -17.72
N GLY A 111 -10.03 17.20 -16.41
CA GLY A 111 -10.58 18.39 -15.74
C GLY A 111 -9.48 19.37 -15.38
N LEU A 112 -9.74 20.66 -15.57
CA LEU A 112 -8.79 21.74 -15.25
C LEU A 112 -9.35 22.60 -14.12
N ASN A 113 -8.80 22.43 -12.92
CA ASN A 113 -9.02 23.24 -11.73
C ASN A 113 -7.70 23.76 -11.14
N PHE A 114 -7.75 24.49 -10.02
CA PHE A 114 -6.55 25.03 -9.37
C PHE A 114 -5.54 23.95 -8.99
N LEU A 115 -5.99 22.87 -8.34
CA LEU A 115 -5.11 21.78 -7.94
C LEU A 115 -4.43 21.14 -9.17
N SER A 116 -5.18 20.85 -10.23
CA SER A 116 -4.61 20.30 -11.47
C SER A 116 -3.63 21.28 -12.14
N THR A 117 -3.81 22.59 -11.95
CA THR A 117 -2.89 23.63 -12.45
C THR A 117 -1.59 23.59 -11.67
N THR A 118 -1.65 23.59 -10.34
CA THR A 118 -0.46 23.45 -9.49
C THR A 118 0.27 22.13 -9.75
N GLN A 119 -0.46 21.02 -9.90
CA GLN A 119 0.10 19.71 -10.25
C GLN A 119 0.77 19.72 -11.63
N ALA A 120 0.14 20.31 -12.64
CA ALA A 120 0.70 20.41 -13.98
C ALA A 120 1.94 21.31 -14.00
N ASP A 121 1.92 22.44 -13.30
CA ASP A 121 3.08 23.35 -13.20
C ASP A 121 4.25 22.68 -12.48
N GLY A 122 3.97 21.98 -11.37
CA GLY A 122 4.97 21.19 -10.66
C GLY A 122 5.57 20.08 -11.52
N MET A 123 4.72 19.37 -12.27
CA MET A 123 5.17 18.34 -13.20
C MET A 123 6.05 18.91 -14.32
N LEU A 124 5.70 20.06 -14.91
CA LEU A 124 6.51 20.69 -15.95
C LEU A 124 7.88 21.15 -15.43
N LEU A 125 7.90 21.72 -14.23
CA LEU A 125 9.16 22.10 -13.60
C LEU A 125 10.03 20.87 -13.33
N ALA A 126 9.43 19.79 -12.81
CA ALA A 126 10.16 18.55 -12.54
C ALA A 126 10.64 17.86 -13.81
N ALA A 127 9.76 17.70 -14.81
CA ALA A 127 10.10 17.10 -16.09
C ALA A 127 11.26 17.84 -16.77
N SER A 128 11.22 19.18 -16.79
CA SER A 128 12.29 19.99 -17.40
C SER A 128 13.60 19.96 -16.61
N THR A 129 13.54 19.85 -15.27
CA THR A 129 14.72 19.76 -14.40
C THR A 129 15.40 18.41 -14.51
N ILE A 130 14.61 17.33 -14.49
CA ILE A 130 15.10 15.95 -14.56
C ILE A 130 15.47 15.58 -16.01
N GLY A 131 14.79 16.20 -16.99
CA GLY A 131 14.93 15.90 -18.41
C GLY A 131 14.21 14.62 -18.81
N THR A 132 13.00 14.37 -18.30
CA THR A 132 12.26 13.11 -18.54
C THR A 132 10.75 13.30 -18.56
N ASP A 133 10.04 12.39 -19.25
CA ASP A 133 8.58 12.22 -19.21
C ASP A 133 8.15 10.91 -18.51
N ASP A 134 8.94 10.47 -17.53
CA ASP A 134 8.77 9.15 -16.94
C ASP A 134 7.43 9.03 -16.18
N PRO A 135 6.63 7.98 -16.44
CA PRO A 135 5.34 7.80 -15.76
C PRO A 135 5.47 7.58 -14.25
N ILE A 136 6.59 7.02 -13.78
CA ILE A 136 6.84 6.84 -12.34
C ILE A 136 7.11 8.20 -11.69
N VAL A 137 7.90 9.07 -12.33
CA VAL A 137 8.11 10.47 -11.88
C VAL A 137 6.77 11.18 -11.76
N ALA A 138 5.94 11.12 -12.80
CA ALA A 138 4.63 11.73 -12.80
C ALA A 138 3.77 11.22 -11.62
N ALA A 139 3.72 9.91 -11.41
CA ALA A 139 2.92 9.32 -10.35
C ALA A 139 3.39 9.77 -8.94
N TYR A 140 4.69 9.78 -8.66
CA TYR A 140 5.21 10.29 -7.37
C TYR A 140 4.89 11.76 -7.16
N LEU A 141 5.07 12.59 -8.18
CA LEU A 141 4.77 14.01 -8.07
C LEU A 141 3.28 14.24 -7.82
N LEU A 142 2.39 13.45 -8.43
CA LEU A 142 0.95 13.53 -8.16
C LEU A 142 0.55 13.04 -6.76
N ILE A 143 1.31 12.11 -6.15
CA ILE A 143 1.13 11.72 -4.74
C ILE A 143 1.52 12.87 -3.81
N ILE A 144 2.63 13.54 -4.12
CA ILE A 144 3.26 14.57 -3.28
C ILE A 144 2.53 15.92 -3.43
N LEU A 145 2.14 16.30 -4.65
CA LEU A 145 1.48 17.56 -4.98
C LEU A 145 -0.04 17.46 -4.72
N ARG A 146 -0.42 17.33 -3.46
CA ARG A 146 -1.83 17.40 -3.03
C ARG A 146 -2.29 18.79 -2.61
N SER A 147 -1.35 19.73 -2.43
CA SER A 147 -1.66 21.10 -2.08
C SER A 147 -1.77 21.99 -3.31
N PRO A 148 -2.79 22.86 -3.41
CA PRO A 148 -2.80 23.92 -4.42
C PRO A 148 -1.79 25.04 -4.09
N ASN A 149 -1.35 25.16 -2.84
CA ASN A 149 -0.56 26.28 -2.32
C ASN A 149 0.94 25.94 -2.22
N VAL A 150 1.58 25.60 -3.35
CA VAL A 150 3.02 25.26 -3.37
C VAL A 150 3.82 26.41 -3.98
N SER A 151 4.85 26.89 -3.27
CA SER A 151 5.74 27.92 -3.80
C SER A 151 6.62 27.39 -4.93
N THR A 152 7.10 28.26 -5.82
CA THR A 152 8.03 27.83 -6.89
C THR A 152 9.32 27.22 -6.34
N ALA A 153 9.79 27.68 -5.17
CA ALA A 153 10.96 27.12 -4.50
C ALA A 153 10.68 25.71 -3.96
N ASP A 154 9.52 25.51 -3.35
CA ASP A 154 9.07 24.18 -2.89
C ASP A 154 8.87 23.23 -4.07
N LEU A 155 8.31 23.68 -5.19
CA LEU A 155 8.17 22.89 -6.41
C LEU A 155 9.53 22.41 -6.95
N ALA A 156 10.56 23.26 -6.90
CA ALA A 156 11.91 22.87 -7.32
C ALA A 156 12.52 21.80 -6.39
N ASN A 157 12.29 21.91 -5.08
CA ASN A 157 12.71 20.89 -4.12
C ASN A 157 11.93 19.58 -4.28
N ILE A 158 10.61 19.64 -4.54
CA ILE A 158 9.79 18.46 -4.84
C ILE A 158 10.28 17.76 -6.12
N ALA A 159 10.62 18.53 -7.16
CA ALA A 159 11.23 18.01 -8.37
C ALA A 159 12.54 17.26 -8.09
N GLY A 160 13.44 17.87 -7.31
CA GLY A 160 14.69 17.23 -6.88
C GLY A 160 14.44 15.96 -6.04
N MET A 161 13.49 16.00 -5.10
CA MET A 161 13.08 14.81 -4.34
C MET A 161 12.58 13.68 -5.24
N GLY A 162 11.73 13.99 -6.24
CA GLY A 162 11.25 13.01 -7.20
C GLY A 162 12.39 12.41 -8.03
N GLN A 163 13.37 13.23 -8.42
CA GLN A 163 14.56 12.76 -9.12
C GLN A 163 15.36 11.77 -8.27
N ASP A 164 15.67 12.14 -7.02
CA ASP A 164 16.47 11.31 -6.13
C ASP A 164 15.72 10.04 -5.70
N ALA A 165 14.40 10.14 -5.50
CA ALA A 165 13.55 9.00 -5.22
C ALA A 165 13.59 7.93 -6.32
N LEU A 166 13.91 8.31 -7.55
CA LEU A 166 13.80 7.42 -8.72
C LEU A 166 15.15 7.01 -9.28
N THR A 167 16.02 7.99 -9.47
CA THR A 167 17.26 7.85 -10.21
C THR A 167 18.49 7.71 -9.33
N ASN A 168 18.34 7.80 -7.99
CA ASN A 168 19.46 7.54 -7.10
C ASN A 168 20.03 6.14 -7.41
N PRO A 169 21.34 6.03 -7.71
CA PRO A 169 21.93 4.82 -8.28
C PRO A 169 21.92 3.63 -7.31
N THR A 170 21.73 3.87 -6.02
CA THR A 170 21.73 2.85 -4.97
C THR A 170 20.41 2.74 -4.21
N LEU A 171 19.64 3.82 -4.15
CA LEU A 171 18.42 3.92 -3.34
C LEU A 171 17.19 4.29 -4.17
N GLY A 172 17.32 4.57 -5.47
CA GLY A 172 16.17 4.94 -6.30
C GLY A 172 15.22 3.77 -6.52
N PHE A 173 13.92 4.06 -6.70
CA PHE A 173 12.88 3.07 -6.99
C PHE A 173 13.28 2.10 -8.11
N GLU A 174 13.71 2.64 -9.25
CA GLU A 174 14.07 1.85 -10.43
C GLU A 174 15.36 1.06 -10.19
N SER A 175 16.37 1.72 -9.61
CA SER A 175 17.63 1.10 -9.23
C SER A 175 17.40 -0.10 -8.30
N TYR A 176 16.50 0.03 -7.33
CA TYR A 176 16.14 -1.04 -6.42
C TYR A 176 15.47 -2.20 -7.16
N LEU A 177 14.46 -1.94 -8.00
CA LEU A 177 13.78 -3.01 -8.74
C LEU A 177 14.77 -3.79 -9.62
N LEU A 178 15.61 -3.09 -10.38
CA LEU A 178 16.60 -3.72 -11.26
C LEU A 178 17.66 -4.52 -10.47
N ALA A 179 18.14 -3.98 -9.35
CA ALA A 179 19.10 -4.68 -8.49
C ALA A 179 18.51 -5.94 -7.84
N ASN A 180 17.18 -6.01 -7.70
CA ASN A 180 16.47 -7.12 -7.04
C ASN A 180 15.73 -8.03 -8.03
N GLY A 181 16.22 -8.14 -9.27
CA GLY A 181 15.80 -9.18 -10.21
C GLY A 181 14.64 -8.80 -11.14
N VAL A 182 14.10 -7.58 -11.04
CA VAL A 182 13.18 -7.08 -12.06
C VAL A 182 13.95 -6.78 -13.34
N THR A 183 13.46 -7.29 -14.46
CA THR A 183 14.11 -7.06 -15.76
C THR A 183 13.81 -5.65 -16.29
N PRO A 184 14.70 -5.04 -17.09
CA PRO A 184 14.42 -3.78 -17.76
C PRO A 184 13.12 -3.81 -18.59
N THR A 185 12.81 -4.95 -19.21
CA THR A 185 11.56 -5.15 -19.96
C THR A 185 10.33 -5.10 -19.06
N ALA A 186 10.36 -5.76 -17.90
CA ALA A 186 9.27 -5.71 -16.93
C ALA A 186 9.06 -4.27 -16.41
N LEU A 187 10.15 -3.56 -16.08
CA LEU A 187 10.08 -2.16 -15.66
C LEU A 187 9.49 -1.26 -16.76
N ALA A 188 9.92 -1.42 -18.02
CA ALA A 188 9.36 -0.67 -19.15
C ALA A 188 7.87 -0.98 -19.38
N ASN A 189 7.45 -2.23 -19.19
CA ASN A 189 6.03 -2.61 -19.25
C ASN A 189 5.23 -1.98 -18.11
N MET A 190 5.76 -1.98 -16.88
CA MET A 190 5.12 -1.32 -15.74
C MET A 190 4.87 0.17 -16.03
N LYS A 191 5.86 0.88 -16.57
CA LYS A 191 5.74 2.29 -16.98
C LYS A 191 4.60 2.51 -17.97
N LYS A 192 4.43 1.61 -18.95
CA LYS A 192 3.30 1.65 -19.89
C LYS A 192 1.97 1.37 -19.19
N CYS A 193 1.92 0.37 -18.32
CA CYS A 193 0.70 -0.02 -17.60
C CYS A 193 0.24 1.02 -16.57
N LEU A 194 1.14 1.88 -16.06
CA LEU A 194 0.77 3.04 -15.24
C LEU A 194 -0.12 4.02 -16.01
N ILE A 195 0.14 4.21 -17.30
CA ILE A 195 -0.59 5.14 -18.18
C ILE A 195 -1.85 4.45 -18.73
N TYR A 196 -1.69 3.26 -19.31
CA TYR A 196 -2.78 2.43 -19.84
C TYR A 196 -2.55 0.95 -19.57
N ASN A 197 -3.49 0.33 -18.89
CA ASN A 197 -3.50 -1.10 -18.63
C ASN A 197 -4.42 -1.81 -19.64
N PRO A 198 -4.00 -2.94 -20.25
CA PRO A 198 -4.85 -3.74 -21.12
C PRO A 198 -6.06 -4.38 -20.39
N ASP A 199 -6.00 -4.54 -19.06
CA ASP A 199 -7.16 -4.91 -18.27
C ASP A 199 -8.04 -3.68 -17.99
N ASN A 200 -9.27 -3.69 -18.51
CA ASN A 200 -10.22 -2.59 -18.33
C ASN A 200 -10.67 -2.39 -16.86
N ASN A 201 -10.45 -3.38 -15.98
CA ASN A 201 -10.76 -3.27 -14.56
C ASN A 201 -9.63 -2.63 -13.75
N ALA A 202 -8.42 -2.57 -14.31
CA ALA A 202 -7.26 -1.99 -13.65
C ALA A 202 -7.33 -0.45 -13.58
N LYS A 203 -6.80 0.10 -12.50
CA LYS A 203 -6.60 1.55 -12.33
C LYS A 203 -5.33 1.99 -13.03
N THR A 204 -5.39 3.17 -13.63
CA THR A 204 -4.28 3.83 -14.32
C THR A 204 -4.29 5.33 -14.00
N LEU A 205 -3.24 6.05 -14.41
CA LEU A 205 -3.22 7.52 -14.36
C LEU A 205 -4.39 8.15 -15.16
N ARG A 206 -5.00 7.44 -16.10
CA ARG A 206 -6.23 7.90 -16.78
C ARG A 206 -7.42 7.95 -15.81
N ASN A 207 -7.50 7.01 -14.86
CA ASN A 207 -8.53 7.04 -13.82
C ASN A 207 -8.35 8.24 -12.89
N PHE A 208 -7.10 8.59 -12.57
CA PHE A 208 -6.77 9.79 -11.79
C PHE A 208 -7.27 11.06 -12.50
N THR A 209 -6.93 11.27 -13.77
CA THR A 209 -7.32 12.49 -14.49
C THR A 209 -8.82 12.57 -14.80
N ARG A 210 -9.48 11.41 -14.99
CA ARG A 210 -10.93 11.34 -15.10
C ARG A 210 -11.65 11.79 -13.83
N SER A 211 -11.09 11.55 -12.64
CA SER A 211 -11.67 12.07 -11.41
C SER A 211 -11.60 13.59 -11.33
N PHE A 212 -10.56 14.24 -11.86
CA PHE A 212 -10.55 15.70 -12.01
C PHE A 212 -11.61 16.20 -12.99
N PHE A 213 -11.83 15.47 -14.09
CA PHE A 213 -12.92 15.77 -15.02
C PHE A 213 -14.28 15.71 -14.32
N ASN A 214 -14.55 14.62 -13.58
CA ASN A 214 -15.79 14.48 -12.82
C ASN A 214 -15.94 15.56 -11.74
N ALA A 215 -14.85 15.99 -11.11
CA ALA A 215 -14.86 17.07 -10.13
C ALA A 215 -15.29 18.40 -10.74
N VAL A 216 -14.78 18.73 -11.94
CA VAL A 216 -15.17 19.94 -12.67
C VAL A 216 -16.62 19.85 -13.17
N ALA A 217 -17.08 18.65 -13.53
CA ALA A 217 -18.45 18.41 -13.99
C ALA A 217 -19.48 18.29 -12.86
N ALA A 218 -19.05 18.29 -11.59
CA ALA A 218 -19.94 18.13 -10.46
C ALA A 218 -20.77 19.39 -10.20
N THR A 219 -22.00 19.19 -9.73
CA THR A 219 -22.99 20.27 -9.53
C THR A 219 -22.95 20.90 -8.14
N ASP A 220 -22.16 20.35 -7.22
CA ASP A 220 -21.96 20.87 -5.88
C ASP A 220 -20.52 20.61 -5.38
N ASN A 221 -20.09 21.39 -4.39
CA ASN A 221 -18.72 21.36 -3.89
C ASN A 221 -18.35 20.06 -3.16
N ASP A 222 -19.33 19.37 -2.56
CA ASP A 222 -19.08 18.13 -1.83
C ASP A 222 -18.81 16.98 -2.81
N ALA A 223 -19.60 16.88 -3.87
CA ALA A 223 -19.39 15.93 -4.96
C ALA A 223 -18.08 16.20 -5.71
N ALA A 224 -17.78 17.47 -5.99
CA ALA A 224 -16.54 17.88 -6.63
C ALA A 224 -15.31 17.52 -5.77
N SER A 225 -15.37 17.81 -4.47
CA SER A 225 -14.34 17.45 -3.49
C SER A 225 -14.16 15.92 -3.41
N SER A 226 -15.26 15.17 -3.37
CA SER A 226 -15.27 13.71 -3.36
C SER A 226 -14.55 13.10 -4.57
N GLU A 227 -14.73 13.67 -5.76
CA GLU A 227 -14.03 13.20 -6.96
C GLU A 227 -12.53 13.52 -6.93
N MET A 228 -12.12 14.72 -6.51
CA MET A 228 -10.69 15.04 -6.34
C MET A 228 -10.02 14.11 -5.31
N GLN A 229 -10.75 13.72 -4.26
CA GLN A 229 -10.28 12.78 -3.24
C GLN A 229 -10.08 11.37 -3.81
N LYS A 230 -11.02 10.88 -4.64
CA LYS A 230 -10.89 9.60 -5.34
C LYS A 230 -9.62 9.54 -6.18
N ALA A 231 -9.28 10.64 -6.88
CA ALA A 231 -8.04 10.73 -7.65
C ALA A 231 -6.83 10.45 -6.76
N GLY A 232 -6.72 11.15 -5.61
CA GLY A 232 -5.65 10.94 -4.65
C GLY A 232 -5.57 9.49 -4.14
N GLY A 233 -6.71 8.85 -3.88
CA GLY A 233 -6.78 7.48 -3.38
C GLY A 233 -6.33 6.40 -4.37
N PHE A 234 -6.54 6.60 -5.68
CA PHE A 234 -6.23 5.57 -6.69
C PHE A 234 -4.75 5.25 -6.82
N MET A 235 -3.83 6.10 -6.35
CA MET A 235 -2.44 5.97 -6.75
C MET A 235 -1.79 4.66 -6.29
N ALA A 236 -2.16 4.15 -5.11
CA ALA A 236 -1.72 2.83 -4.65
C ALA A 236 -2.21 1.69 -5.56
N GLU A 237 -3.48 1.73 -5.95
CA GLU A 237 -4.09 0.75 -6.86
C GLU A 237 -3.43 0.83 -8.26
N ILE A 238 -3.15 2.05 -8.74
CA ILE A 238 -2.48 2.30 -10.03
C ILE A 238 -1.09 1.64 -10.08
N PHE A 239 -0.27 1.81 -9.03
CA PHE A 239 1.05 1.17 -8.95
C PHE A 239 0.96 -0.36 -8.94
N LEU A 240 -0.01 -0.90 -8.20
CA LEU A 240 -0.15 -2.34 -8.05
C LEU A 240 -0.72 -3.01 -9.30
N ASP A 241 -1.73 -2.41 -9.94
CA ASP A 241 -2.25 -2.90 -11.20
C ASP A 241 -1.21 -2.83 -12.33
N ALA A 242 -0.38 -1.78 -12.33
CA ALA A 242 0.75 -1.68 -13.23
C ALA A 242 1.83 -2.75 -12.95
N SER A 243 2.08 -3.07 -11.69
CA SER A 243 3.02 -4.14 -11.30
C SER A 243 2.52 -5.51 -11.72
N ALA A 244 1.22 -5.80 -11.52
CA ALA A 244 0.60 -7.05 -11.93
C ALA A 244 0.63 -7.22 -13.45
N CYS A 245 0.35 -6.14 -14.20
CA CYS A 245 0.49 -6.09 -15.66
C CYS A 245 1.91 -6.39 -16.14
N ALA A 246 2.91 -5.99 -15.37
CA ALA A 246 4.32 -6.20 -15.67
C ALA A 246 4.92 -7.51 -15.12
N GLY A 247 4.16 -8.27 -14.32
CA GLY A 247 4.64 -9.44 -13.61
C GLY A 247 5.68 -9.12 -12.52
N ILE A 248 5.61 -7.93 -11.91
CA ILE A 248 6.46 -7.51 -10.80
C ILE A 248 5.73 -7.81 -9.48
N ASP A 249 6.42 -8.41 -8.52
CA ASP A 249 5.85 -8.75 -7.23
C ASP A 249 5.51 -7.49 -6.41
N ALA A 250 4.34 -7.50 -5.77
CA ALA A 250 3.84 -6.36 -4.98
C ALA A 250 4.74 -6.03 -3.78
N GLY A 251 5.40 -7.04 -3.18
CA GLY A 251 6.41 -6.84 -2.14
C GLY A 251 7.63 -6.07 -2.64
N GLN A 252 8.04 -6.31 -3.89
CA GLN A 252 9.15 -5.55 -4.51
C GLN A 252 8.76 -4.09 -4.76
N ILE A 253 7.51 -3.81 -5.11
CA ILE A 253 7.01 -2.42 -5.29
C ILE A 253 7.04 -1.66 -3.95
N LEU A 254 6.58 -2.27 -2.86
CA LEU A 254 6.63 -1.65 -1.54
C LEU A 254 8.08 -1.39 -1.10
N ALA A 255 8.97 -2.36 -1.29
CA ALA A 255 10.38 -2.20 -0.97
C ALA A 255 11.06 -1.13 -1.83
N ALA A 256 10.70 -1.02 -3.11
CA ALA A 256 11.16 0.04 -3.99
C ALA A 256 10.65 1.43 -3.56
N HIS A 257 9.41 1.54 -3.05
CA HIS A 257 8.90 2.79 -2.46
C HIS A 257 9.68 3.20 -1.20
N ASN A 258 10.03 2.24 -0.34
CA ASN A 258 10.86 2.51 0.83
C ASN A 258 12.26 2.99 0.42
N ALA A 259 12.88 2.32 -0.56
CA ALA A 259 14.16 2.75 -1.12
C ALA A 259 14.05 4.17 -1.68
N ALA A 260 13.00 4.47 -2.45
CA ALA A 260 12.76 5.79 -3.01
C ALA A 260 12.69 6.88 -1.93
N GLY A 261 12.04 6.61 -0.79
CA GLY A 261 12.06 7.49 0.37
C GLY A 261 13.47 7.76 0.92
N ASP A 262 14.31 6.71 0.98
CA ASP A 262 15.72 6.83 1.36
C ASP A 262 16.54 7.63 0.35
N GLY A 263 16.29 7.44 -0.95
CA GLY A 263 16.88 8.21 -2.03
C GLY A 263 16.57 9.71 -1.89
N ALA A 264 15.28 10.05 -1.72
CA ALA A 264 14.82 11.42 -1.52
C ALA A 264 15.42 12.06 -0.26
N GLN A 265 15.56 11.30 0.84
CA GLN A 265 16.18 11.79 2.06
C GLN A 265 17.67 12.07 1.88
N ALA A 266 18.39 11.21 1.16
CA ALA A 266 19.82 11.37 0.89
C ALA A 266 20.13 12.61 0.02
N GLY A 267 19.19 12.99 -0.84
CA GLY A 267 19.29 14.19 -1.70
C GLY A 267 19.27 15.53 -0.96
N GLY A 268 18.78 15.55 0.28
CA GLY A 268 18.72 16.77 1.10
C GLY A 268 17.59 17.75 0.74
N HIS A 269 16.88 17.53 -0.37
CA HIS A 269 15.74 18.36 -0.78
C HIS A 269 14.56 18.32 0.20
N MET A 270 14.36 17.20 0.90
CA MET A 270 13.34 17.08 1.95
C MET A 270 13.52 18.12 3.07
N GLY A 271 14.77 18.43 3.45
CA GLY A 271 15.07 19.39 4.51
C GLY A 271 14.89 20.85 4.12
N ALA A 272 14.65 21.12 2.82
CA ALA A 272 14.47 22.46 2.27
C ALA A 272 12.99 22.83 2.04
N LEU A 273 12.06 21.90 2.27
CA LEU A 273 10.62 22.15 2.18
C LEU A 273 10.10 22.92 3.40
N SER A 274 9.04 23.69 3.19
CA SER A 274 8.30 24.29 4.30
C SER A 274 7.67 23.21 5.22
N ALA A 275 7.56 23.52 6.51
CA ALA A 275 7.06 22.57 7.52
C ALA A 275 5.61 22.12 7.26
N ASP A 276 4.76 23.03 6.77
CA ASP A 276 3.36 22.74 6.45
C ASP A 276 3.26 21.77 5.27
N LEU A 277 4.04 22.01 4.21
CA LEU A 277 4.12 21.14 3.04
C LEU A 277 4.69 19.76 3.40
N MET A 278 5.75 19.70 4.22
CA MET A 278 6.27 18.43 4.73
C MET A 278 5.20 17.62 5.47
N GLY A 279 4.41 18.28 6.33
CA GLY A 279 3.32 17.62 7.05
C GLY A 279 2.25 17.04 6.12
N SER A 280 1.88 17.76 5.06
CA SER A 280 0.95 17.26 4.03
C SER A 280 1.53 16.06 3.27
N ILE A 281 2.81 16.12 2.88
CA ILE A 281 3.50 15.04 2.17
C ILE A 281 3.60 13.78 3.04
N GLU A 282 4.03 13.91 4.29
CA GLU A 282 4.14 12.78 5.23
C GLU A 282 2.81 12.07 5.39
N THR A 283 1.73 12.84 5.56
CA THR A 283 0.40 12.26 5.78
C THR A 283 -0.13 11.60 4.50
N ALA A 284 0.09 12.20 3.33
CA ALA A 284 -0.27 11.62 2.04
C ALA A 284 0.49 10.30 1.75
N MET A 285 1.81 10.28 2.00
CA MET A 285 2.65 9.09 1.80
C MET A 285 2.30 7.96 2.78
N SER A 286 1.94 8.30 4.02
CA SER A 286 1.47 7.34 5.01
C SER A 286 0.18 6.63 4.57
N SER A 287 -0.81 7.40 4.11
CA SER A 287 -2.05 6.84 3.54
C SER A 287 -1.79 5.98 2.31
N PHE A 288 -0.95 6.47 1.39
CA PHE A 288 -0.57 5.75 0.18
C PHE A 288 0.09 4.40 0.49
N ASN A 289 1.11 4.37 1.36
CA ASN A 289 1.81 3.14 1.74
C ASN A 289 0.86 2.13 2.39
N ARG A 290 -0.05 2.60 3.24
CA ARG A 290 -1.05 1.73 3.88
C ARG A 290 -1.99 1.08 2.87
N ARG A 291 -2.46 1.84 1.88
CA ARG A 291 -3.29 1.31 0.79
C ARG A 291 -2.53 0.27 -0.04
N ILE A 292 -1.25 0.53 -0.36
CA ILE A 292 -0.41 -0.46 -1.05
C ILE A 292 -0.35 -1.76 -0.26
N SER A 293 -0.11 -1.69 1.04
CA SER A 293 -0.05 -2.89 1.87
C SER A 293 -1.38 -3.65 1.93
N ILE A 294 -2.53 -2.96 1.98
CA ILE A 294 -3.85 -3.62 1.96
C ILE A 294 -4.08 -4.37 0.64
N VAL A 295 -3.78 -3.73 -0.49
CA VAL A 295 -3.96 -4.38 -1.80
C VAL A 295 -2.94 -5.51 -2.00
N ARG A 296 -1.71 -5.34 -1.51
CA ARG A 296 -0.71 -6.43 -1.46
C ARG A 296 -1.26 -7.63 -0.69
N ILE A 297 -1.84 -7.41 0.50
CA ILE A 297 -2.49 -8.45 1.30
C ILE A 297 -3.60 -9.11 0.45
N SER A 298 -4.44 -8.34 -0.24
CA SER A 298 -5.47 -8.86 -1.16
C SER A 298 -4.91 -9.86 -2.15
N THR A 299 -3.92 -9.44 -2.94
CA THR A 299 -3.40 -10.24 -4.06
C THR A 299 -2.58 -11.43 -3.56
N GLU A 300 -1.67 -11.22 -2.61
CA GLU A 300 -0.80 -12.29 -2.11
C GLU A 300 -1.60 -13.36 -1.36
N TYR A 301 -2.54 -12.97 -0.49
CA TYR A 301 -3.33 -13.95 0.27
C TYR A 301 -4.39 -14.61 -0.60
N THR A 302 -5.03 -13.91 -1.55
CA THR A 302 -5.98 -14.59 -2.47
C THR A 302 -5.26 -15.62 -3.35
N ASN A 303 -4.06 -15.31 -3.85
CA ASN A 303 -3.24 -16.29 -4.58
C ASN A 303 -2.85 -17.47 -3.69
N ALA A 304 -2.46 -17.21 -2.44
CA ALA A 304 -2.12 -18.26 -1.48
C ALA A 304 -3.34 -19.15 -1.13
N LEU A 305 -4.51 -18.55 -0.88
CA LEU A 305 -5.77 -19.26 -0.63
C LEU A 305 -6.12 -20.18 -1.81
N ASN A 306 -6.03 -19.68 -3.04
CA ASN A 306 -6.29 -20.47 -4.24
C ASN A 306 -5.28 -21.62 -4.40
N ALA A 307 -3.98 -21.36 -4.19
CA ALA A 307 -2.94 -22.39 -4.27
C ALA A 307 -3.15 -23.52 -3.24
N LEU A 308 -3.73 -23.20 -2.09
CA LEU A 308 -4.04 -24.18 -1.04
C LEU A 308 -5.46 -24.76 -1.15
N ASN A 309 -6.14 -24.58 -2.29
CA ASN A 309 -7.49 -25.08 -2.57
C ASN A 309 -8.57 -24.56 -1.60
N ALA A 310 -8.52 -23.28 -1.23
CA ALA A 310 -9.65 -22.64 -0.56
C ALA A 310 -10.93 -22.77 -1.39
N SER A 311 -12.07 -22.94 -0.72
CA SER A 311 -13.36 -22.97 -1.41
C SER A 311 -13.71 -21.60 -2.01
N GLY A 312 -14.51 -21.59 -3.08
CA GLY A 312 -14.98 -20.35 -3.70
C GLY A 312 -15.70 -19.42 -2.71
N ALA A 313 -16.42 -19.96 -1.73
CA ALA A 313 -17.06 -19.19 -0.67
C ALA A 313 -16.05 -18.51 0.26
N GLN A 314 -14.99 -19.23 0.67
CA GLN A 314 -13.90 -18.68 1.49
C GLN A 314 -13.15 -17.55 0.76
N VAL A 315 -12.84 -17.76 -0.52
CA VAL A 315 -12.18 -16.73 -1.35
C VAL A 315 -13.08 -15.51 -1.52
N THR A 316 -14.38 -15.72 -1.78
CA THR A 316 -15.36 -14.63 -1.92
C THR A 316 -15.50 -13.82 -0.63
N GLN A 317 -15.61 -14.50 0.52
CA GLN A 317 -15.69 -13.83 1.82
C GLN A 317 -14.42 -13.02 2.10
N TYR A 318 -13.24 -13.61 1.89
CA TYR A 318 -11.96 -12.93 2.10
C TYR A 318 -11.83 -11.67 1.22
N LEU A 319 -12.11 -11.78 -0.08
CA LEU A 319 -12.09 -10.64 -1.00
C LEU A 319 -13.10 -9.55 -0.63
N ALA A 320 -14.29 -9.93 -0.18
CA ALA A 320 -15.28 -8.97 0.32
C ALA A 320 -14.77 -8.20 1.55
N SER A 321 -14.11 -8.88 2.50
CA SER A 321 -13.50 -8.25 3.68
C SER A 321 -12.36 -7.30 3.29
N VAL A 322 -11.50 -7.68 2.34
CA VAL A 322 -10.42 -6.81 1.86
C VAL A 322 -10.99 -5.56 1.16
N ASN A 323 -12.02 -5.72 0.34
CA ASN A 323 -12.72 -4.59 -0.27
C ASN A 323 -13.36 -3.66 0.77
N GLY A 324 -13.89 -4.21 1.86
CA GLY A 324 -14.36 -3.45 3.02
C GLY A 324 -13.25 -2.63 3.68
N LEU A 325 -12.06 -3.22 3.86
CA LEU A 325 -10.89 -2.53 4.41
C LEU A 325 -10.36 -1.41 3.48
N MET A 326 -10.35 -1.65 2.17
CA MET A 326 -10.01 -0.64 1.16
C MET A 326 -11.02 0.52 1.17
N ALA A 327 -12.32 0.22 1.24
CA ALA A 327 -13.37 1.22 1.33
C ALA A 327 -13.25 2.05 2.63
N ALA A 328 -12.99 1.40 3.77
CA ALA A 328 -12.75 2.10 5.04
C ALA A 328 -11.54 3.04 4.94
N SER A 329 -10.45 2.60 4.30
CA SER A 329 -9.26 3.45 4.09
C SER A 329 -9.57 4.64 3.17
N ALA A 330 -10.37 4.44 2.11
CA ALA A 330 -10.85 5.51 1.24
C ALA A 330 -11.68 6.56 1.98
N LEU A 331 -12.52 6.13 2.93
CA LEU A 331 -13.34 7.03 3.74
C LEU A 331 -12.49 7.91 4.65
N VAL A 332 -11.38 7.39 5.20
CA VAL A 332 -10.42 8.22 5.96
C VAL A 332 -9.79 9.26 5.05
N ASP A 333 -9.38 8.87 3.84
CA ASP A 333 -8.78 9.80 2.87
C ASP A 333 -9.75 10.93 2.48
N GLN A 334 -11.02 10.58 2.32
CA GLN A 334 -12.10 11.53 2.05
C GLN A 334 -12.38 12.44 3.24
N GLN A 335 -12.49 11.89 4.46
CA GLN A 335 -12.83 12.64 5.66
C GLN A 335 -11.77 13.69 6.01
N TYR A 336 -10.48 13.38 5.81
CA TYR A 336 -9.36 14.26 6.15
C TYR A 336 -8.74 14.93 4.92
N ALA A 337 -9.46 14.98 3.81
CA ALA A 337 -9.00 15.54 2.53
C ALA A 337 -8.42 16.95 2.66
N GLY A 338 -9.15 17.86 3.32
CA GLY A 338 -8.68 19.24 3.55
C GLY A 338 -7.38 19.29 4.34
N TYR A 339 -7.20 18.37 5.30
CA TYR A 339 -5.96 18.26 6.08
C TYR A 339 -4.79 17.75 5.24
N PHE A 340 -5.01 16.81 4.30
CA PHE A 340 -3.96 16.38 3.37
C PHE A 340 -3.59 17.47 2.36
N MET A 341 -4.57 18.27 1.92
CA MET A 341 -4.35 19.33 0.93
C MET A 341 -3.68 20.57 1.52
N ASP A 342 -4.17 21.07 2.65
CA ASP A 342 -3.62 22.23 3.34
C ASP A 342 -3.85 22.09 4.85
N ARG A 343 -2.83 21.55 5.51
CA ARG A 343 -2.83 21.33 6.96
C ARG A 343 -3.08 22.63 7.74
N ALA A 344 -2.47 23.73 7.34
CA ALA A 344 -2.58 25.01 8.05
C ALA A 344 -3.98 25.62 7.89
N ALA A 345 -4.51 25.64 6.67
CA ALA A 345 -5.87 26.12 6.40
C ALA A 345 -6.92 25.24 7.10
N TYR A 346 -6.72 23.91 7.09
CA TYR A 346 -7.60 22.99 7.80
C TYR A 346 -7.65 23.30 9.29
N LEU A 347 -6.51 23.45 9.96
CA LEU A 347 -6.48 23.76 11.40
C LEU A 347 -7.06 25.14 11.71
N ALA A 348 -6.83 26.13 10.84
CA ALA A 348 -7.42 27.46 10.98
C ALA A 348 -8.96 27.43 10.86
N ALA A 349 -9.50 26.59 9.98
CA ALA A 349 -10.93 26.38 9.83
C ALA A 349 -11.57 25.57 10.98
N HIS A 350 -10.76 24.92 11.83
CA HIS A 350 -11.21 24.09 12.94
C HIS A 350 -10.61 24.53 14.30
N PRO A 351 -11.07 25.66 14.87
CA PRO A 351 -10.53 26.17 16.13
C PRO A 351 -10.61 25.14 17.26
N GLY A 352 -9.48 24.91 17.93
CA GLY A 352 -9.39 23.97 19.05
C GLY A 352 -9.03 22.53 18.67
N VAL A 353 -8.95 22.21 17.37
CA VAL A 353 -8.41 20.94 16.88
C VAL A 353 -6.89 21.08 16.72
N THR A 354 -6.13 20.15 17.29
CA THR A 354 -4.68 20.06 17.10
C THR A 354 -4.30 18.97 16.10
N ASP A 355 -3.07 19.01 15.60
CA ASP A 355 -2.54 17.93 14.77
C ASP A 355 -2.59 16.56 15.43
N ASN A 356 -2.33 16.51 16.73
CA ASN A 356 -2.38 15.26 17.47
C ASN A 356 -3.81 14.69 17.51
N ASP A 357 -4.82 15.56 17.57
CA ASP A 357 -6.22 15.13 17.56
C ASP A 357 -6.61 14.54 16.20
N VAL A 358 -6.20 15.20 15.11
CA VAL A 358 -6.43 14.70 13.74
C VAL A 358 -5.75 13.35 13.54
N GLN A 359 -4.48 13.23 13.91
CA GLN A 359 -3.72 11.97 13.77
C GLN A 359 -4.31 10.85 14.64
N THR A 360 -4.73 11.16 15.87
CA THR A 360 -5.39 10.19 16.75
C THR A 360 -6.70 9.70 16.14
N ALA A 361 -7.51 10.60 15.59
CA ALA A 361 -8.78 10.26 14.96
C ALA A 361 -8.59 9.43 13.68
N MET A 362 -7.60 9.78 12.83
CA MET A 362 -7.23 8.97 11.67
C MET A 362 -6.78 7.56 12.08
N ASN A 363 -5.89 7.45 13.07
CA ASN A 363 -5.41 6.15 13.57
C ASN A 363 -6.55 5.30 14.13
N ALA A 364 -7.50 5.92 14.83
CA ALA A 364 -8.70 5.24 15.33
C ALA A 364 -9.59 4.74 14.17
N ALA A 365 -9.83 5.56 13.15
CA ALA A 365 -10.65 5.19 12.00
C ALA A 365 -10.05 4.02 11.22
N TYR A 366 -8.73 4.05 10.97
CA TYR A 366 -8.07 2.92 10.33
C TYR A 366 -8.06 1.65 11.21
N SER A 367 -7.87 1.80 12.53
CA SER A 367 -7.91 0.67 13.46
C SER A 367 -9.30 0.02 13.53
N ALA A 368 -10.36 0.83 13.39
CA ALA A 368 -11.72 0.33 13.27
C ALA A 368 -11.90 -0.48 11.97
N GLY A 369 -11.43 0.04 10.82
CA GLY A 369 -11.44 -0.71 9.56
C GLY A 369 -10.70 -2.04 9.64
N TRP A 370 -9.52 -2.05 10.29
CA TRP A 370 -8.76 -3.28 10.51
C TRP A 370 -9.45 -4.28 11.45
N THR A 371 -10.07 -3.79 12.53
CA THR A 371 -10.84 -4.64 13.47
C THR A 371 -12.04 -5.27 12.77
N GLN A 372 -12.71 -4.52 11.89
CA GLN A 372 -13.80 -5.04 11.08
C GLN A 372 -13.30 -6.10 10.09
N PHE A 373 -12.18 -5.84 9.40
CA PHE A 373 -11.54 -6.83 8.53
C PHE A 373 -11.25 -8.14 9.28
N GLN A 374 -10.64 -8.08 10.47
CA GLN A 374 -10.38 -9.28 11.29
C GLN A 374 -11.66 -10.04 11.66
N THR A 375 -12.74 -9.31 11.94
CA THR A 375 -14.05 -9.90 12.26
C THR A 375 -14.64 -10.59 11.03
N ASP A 376 -14.57 -9.95 9.85
CA ASP A 376 -15.20 -10.45 8.64
C ASP A 376 -14.47 -11.65 8.04
N ILE A 377 -13.16 -11.79 8.26
CA ILE A 377 -12.39 -12.96 7.83
C ILE A 377 -12.48 -14.13 8.82
N ALA A 378 -13.14 -13.98 9.97
CA ALA A 378 -13.30 -15.07 10.92
C ALA A 378 -14.10 -16.22 10.28
N ALA A 379 -13.58 -17.44 10.39
CA ALA A 379 -14.30 -18.61 9.90
C ALA A 379 -15.54 -18.89 10.75
N ASP A 380 -16.58 -19.46 10.14
CA ASP A 380 -17.76 -19.88 10.89
C ASP A 380 -17.49 -21.13 11.74
N ASN A 381 -18.38 -21.38 12.70
CA ASN A 381 -18.26 -22.52 13.62
C ASN A 381 -18.28 -23.87 12.88
N ALA A 382 -19.02 -23.97 11.78
CA ALA A 382 -19.12 -25.18 10.98
C ALA A 382 -17.78 -25.49 10.30
N SER A 383 -17.10 -24.49 9.76
CA SER A 383 -15.78 -24.58 9.15
C SER A 383 -14.72 -24.98 10.18
N ILE A 384 -14.77 -24.41 11.39
CA ILE A 384 -13.87 -24.82 12.49
C ILE A 384 -14.11 -26.28 12.88
N ALA A 385 -15.35 -26.71 13.02
CA ALA A 385 -15.67 -28.09 13.35
C ALA A 385 -15.24 -29.09 12.25
N ALA A 386 -15.50 -28.75 10.98
CA ALA A 386 -15.08 -29.56 9.83
C ALA A 386 -13.56 -29.68 9.74
N MET A 387 -12.84 -28.57 9.93
CA MET A 387 -11.37 -28.56 9.98
C MET A 387 -10.84 -29.48 11.08
N LYS A 388 -11.38 -29.38 12.31
CA LYS A 388 -10.98 -30.27 13.42
C LYS A 388 -11.19 -31.74 13.08
N SER A 389 -12.34 -32.10 12.49
CA SER A 389 -12.62 -33.48 12.09
C SER A 389 -11.60 -33.96 11.06
N ALA A 390 -11.40 -33.19 9.99
CA ALA A 390 -10.46 -33.54 8.92
C ALA A 390 -9.04 -33.76 9.44
N LEU A 391 -8.59 -32.93 10.38
CA LEU A 391 -7.27 -33.07 11.01
C LEU A 391 -7.13 -34.36 11.82
N LEU A 392 -8.13 -34.67 12.66
CA LEU A 392 -8.13 -35.87 13.50
C LEU A 392 -8.24 -37.15 12.65
N ASP A 393 -9.04 -37.12 11.59
CA ASP A 393 -9.20 -38.24 10.67
C ASP A 393 -7.91 -38.52 9.89
N ALA A 394 -7.22 -37.47 9.45
CA ALA A 394 -5.96 -37.59 8.72
C ALA A 394 -4.75 -37.92 9.60
N ASN A 395 -4.80 -37.62 10.90
CA ASN A 395 -3.69 -37.78 11.83
C ASN A 395 -4.11 -38.58 13.08
N PRO A 396 -4.22 -39.91 12.98
CA PRO A 396 -4.54 -40.75 14.11
C PRO A 396 -3.53 -40.55 15.26
N GLY A 397 -4.02 -40.16 16.43
CA GLY A 397 -3.19 -39.87 17.61
C GLY A 397 -2.90 -38.39 17.86
N LEU A 398 -3.29 -37.49 16.95
CA LEU A 398 -3.22 -36.05 17.18
C LEU A 398 -4.16 -35.63 18.31
N MET A 399 -3.65 -34.87 19.27
CA MET A 399 -4.44 -34.26 20.34
C MET A 399 -4.59 -32.76 20.11
N LEU A 400 -5.83 -32.32 19.87
CA LEU A 400 -6.14 -30.90 19.71
C LEU A 400 -6.53 -30.27 21.06
N PRO A 401 -5.99 -29.09 21.42
CA PRO A 401 -6.41 -28.39 22.62
C PRO A 401 -7.89 -27.95 22.54
N PRO A 402 -8.59 -27.78 23.67
CA PRO A 402 -10.03 -27.47 23.68
C PRO A 402 -10.42 -26.22 22.87
N ASN A 403 -9.54 -25.20 22.90
CA ASN A 403 -9.70 -23.93 22.19
C ASN A 403 -9.03 -23.90 20.80
N PHE A 404 -8.59 -25.04 20.26
CA PHE A 404 -8.07 -25.11 18.89
C PHE A 404 -9.09 -24.54 17.91
N GLY A 405 -8.66 -23.79 16.89
CA GLY A 405 -9.59 -23.11 15.98
C GLY A 405 -10.13 -21.77 16.49
N THR A 406 -9.67 -21.29 17.66
CA THR A 406 -10.08 -19.98 18.21
C THR A 406 -8.89 -19.21 18.79
N TYR A 407 -9.01 -17.89 18.88
CA TYR A 407 -8.04 -17.00 19.53
C TYR A 407 -8.76 -15.98 20.42
N MET A 408 -8.03 -15.36 21.34
CA MET A 408 -8.53 -14.23 22.14
C MET A 408 -8.11 -12.94 21.46
N ASP A 409 -9.07 -12.08 21.12
CA ASP A 409 -8.77 -10.77 20.57
C ASP A 409 -8.22 -9.81 21.64
N GLN A 410 -7.85 -8.59 21.23
CA GLN A 410 -7.26 -7.59 22.13
C GLN A 410 -8.22 -7.11 23.24
N THR A 411 -9.52 -7.38 23.09
CA THR A 411 -10.55 -7.07 24.10
C THR A 411 -10.78 -8.23 25.07
N GLY A 412 -10.11 -9.36 24.87
CA GLY A 412 -10.34 -10.58 25.63
C GLY A 412 -11.58 -11.35 25.17
N THR A 413 -12.09 -11.09 23.97
CA THR A 413 -13.21 -11.85 23.40
C THR A 413 -12.68 -13.02 22.58
N GLN A 414 -13.24 -14.21 22.78
CA GLN A 414 -12.90 -15.38 21.97
C GLN A 414 -13.49 -15.24 20.55
N LYS A 415 -12.65 -15.43 19.54
CA LYS A 415 -12.98 -15.35 18.11
C LYS A 415 -12.52 -16.62 17.41
N ASN A 416 -13.22 -17.02 16.36
CA ASN A 416 -12.76 -18.13 15.51
C ASN A 416 -11.52 -17.73 14.73
N TRP A 417 -10.68 -18.71 14.41
CA TRP A 417 -9.53 -18.49 13.53
C TRP A 417 -9.98 -17.93 12.18
N PRO A 418 -9.16 -17.06 11.58
CA PRO A 418 -9.46 -16.47 10.28
C PRO A 418 -9.35 -17.52 9.16
N ILE A 419 -10.07 -17.28 8.05
CA ILE A 419 -10.12 -18.15 6.86
C ILE A 419 -8.73 -18.66 6.42
N PRO A 420 -7.68 -17.81 6.31
CA PRO A 420 -6.35 -18.28 5.94
C PRO A 420 -5.79 -19.39 6.84
N GLN A 421 -5.99 -19.30 8.16
CA GLN A 421 -5.53 -20.33 9.09
C GLN A 421 -6.32 -21.63 8.91
N VAL A 422 -7.64 -21.53 8.72
CA VAL A 422 -8.49 -22.70 8.49
C VAL A 422 -8.14 -23.41 7.17
N VAL A 423 -7.89 -22.64 6.11
CA VAL A 423 -7.47 -23.18 4.81
C VAL A 423 -6.12 -23.90 4.92
N LEU A 424 -5.14 -23.29 5.60
CA LEU A 424 -3.84 -23.92 5.80
C LEU A 424 -3.96 -25.24 6.58
N MET A 425 -4.75 -25.27 7.65
CA MET A 425 -4.99 -26.49 8.43
C MET A 425 -5.68 -27.58 7.60
N ASN A 426 -6.70 -27.24 6.83
CA ASN A 426 -7.35 -28.19 5.92
C ASN A 426 -6.39 -28.73 4.85
N TRP A 427 -5.52 -27.87 4.32
CA TRP A 427 -4.50 -28.30 3.38
C TRP A 427 -3.52 -29.29 4.03
N LEU A 428 -3.05 -29.00 5.26
CA LEU A 428 -2.17 -29.88 6.02
C LEU A 428 -2.82 -31.25 6.26
N ALA A 429 -4.11 -31.29 6.57
CA ALA A 429 -4.90 -32.52 6.72
C ALA A 429 -4.83 -33.44 5.48
N SER A 430 -4.64 -32.86 4.30
CA SER A 430 -4.63 -33.59 3.02
C SER A 430 -3.22 -33.91 2.50
N SER A 431 -2.18 -33.65 3.29
CA SER A 431 -0.79 -33.68 2.85
C SER A 431 0.11 -34.53 3.75
N THR A 432 1.27 -34.92 3.21
CA THR A 432 2.39 -35.54 3.97
C THR A 432 3.48 -34.51 4.26
N PHE A 433 3.06 -33.29 4.61
CA PHE A 433 3.93 -32.13 4.81
C PHE A 433 5.07 -32.43 5.79
N ASN A 434 6.28 -32.04 5.41
CA ASN A 434 7.49 -32.19 6.19
C ASN A 434 8.36 -30.94 6.06
N TYR A 435 8.91 -30.49 7.18
CA TYR A 435 9.84 -29.37 7.24
C TYR A 435 11.13 -29.83 7.92
N SER A 436 12.12 -30.19 7.10
CA SER A 436 13.38 -30.74 7.57
C SER A 436 14.50 -29.70 7.52
N GLY A 437 15.32 -29.63 8.57
CA GLY A 437 16.47 -28.73 8.62
C GLY A 437 16.07 -27.31 9.03
N ARG A 438 15.72 -27.14 10.31
CA ARG A 438 15.33 -25.88 10.95
C ARG A 438 16.26 -24.71 10.58
N ASP A 439 15.70 -23.51 10.45
CA ASP A 439 16.49 -22.31 10.20
C ASP A 439 17.37 -21.95 11.40
N ASN A 440 18.54 -21.37 11.13
CA ASN A 440 19.56 -21.08 12.13
C ASN A 440 19.65 -19.59 12.52
N THR A 441 18.67 -18.76 12.18
CA THR A 441 18.62 -17.35 12.60
C THR A 441 18.75 -17.25 14.13
N ALA A 442 19.60 -16.36 14.63
CA ALA A 442 19.73 -16.19 16.08
C ALA A 442 18.38 -15.73 16.68
N ILE A 443 17.99 -16.31 17.82
CA ILE A 443 16.79 -15.86 18.55
C ILE A 443 17.03 -14.41 18.99
N PRO A 444 16.16 -13.46 18.64
CA PRO A 444 16.29 -12.08 19.09
C PRO A 444 16.22 -12.01 20.62
N SER A 445 17.00 -11.10 21.22
CA SER A 445 17.07 -10.95 22.69
C SER A 445 15.69 -10.76 23.34
N MET A 446 14.77 -10.06 22.68
CA MET A 446 13.39 -9.87 23.14
C MET A 446 12.61 -11.18 23.28
N MET A 447 12.94 -12.22 22.49
CA MET A 447 12.28 -13.51 22.49
C MET A 447 12.89 -14.50 23.48
N GLU A 448 14.14 -14.30 23.88
CA GLU A 448 14.87 -15.22 24.77
C GLU A 448 14.15 -15.46 26.10
N ALA A 449 13.40 -14.45 26.58
CA ALA A 449 12.67 -14.51 27.84
C ALA A 449 11.41 -15.40 27.81
N TRP A 450 10.89 -15.77 26.63
CA TRP A 450 9.69 -16.60 26.50
C TRP A 450 9.84 -17.79 25.56
N MET A 451 10.96 -17.89 24.83
CA MET A 451 11.28 -19.04 23.99
C MET A 451 12.04 -20.11 24.75
N GLY A 452 11.53 -21.33 24.70
CA GLY A 452 12.13 -22.46 25.38
C GLY A 452 11.21 -23.68 25.47
N THR A 453 11.74 -24.68 26.13
CA THR A 453 11.07 -25.97 26.34
C THR A 453 11.04 -26.29 27.82
N CYS A 454 9.87 -26.71 28.30
CA CYS A 454 9.73 -27.29 29.63
C CYS A 454 10.02 -28.78 29.56
N ASP A 455 10.72 -29.32 30.55
CA ASP A 455 10.88 -30.77 30.74
C ASP A 455 9.52 -31.50 30.86
N ASN A 456 8.52 -30.82 31.42
CA ASN A 456 7.12 -31.23 31.36
C ASN A 456 6.44 -30.62 30.13
N THR A 457 6.21 -31.44 29.12
CA THR A 457 5.65 -31.04 27.81
C THR A 457 4.22 -30.51 27.87
N MET A 458 3.52 -30.60 29.01
CA MET A 458 2.20 -30.01 29.19
C MET A 458 2.24 -28.47 29.35
N PHE A 459 3.40 -27.88 29.69
CA PHE A 459 3.54 -26.44 29.89
C PHE A 459 4.26 -25.76 28.73
N TRP A 460 3.70 -24.62 28.30
CA TRP A 460 4.10 -23.94 27.07
C TRP A 460 4.85 -22.63 27.32
N SER A 461 4.78 -22.10 28.54
CA SER A 461 5.49 -20.89 28.94
C SER A 461 6.43 -21.14 30.12
N GLN A 462 7.47 -20.31 30.24
CA GLN A 462 8.39 -20.37 31.37
C GLN A 462 7.67 -20.23 32.73
N PRO A 463 6.75 -19.26 32.95
CA PRO A 463 6.06 -19.12 34.23
C PRO A 463 5.24 -20.34 34.61
N GLU A 464 4.52 -20.94 33.66
CA GLU A 464 3.76 -22.17 33.89
C GLU A 464 4.68 -23.35 34.21
N CYS A 465 5.79 -23.49 33.46
CA CYS A 465 6.76 -24.55 33.67
C CYS A 465 7.37 -24.50 35.08
N THR A 466 8.01 -23.37 35.41
CA THR A 466 8.69 -23.22 36.71
C THR A 466 7.71 -23.16 37.86
N GLY A 467 6.52 -22.57 37.65
CA GLY A 467 5.47 -22.49 38.66
C GLY A 467 4.86 -23.84 39.03
N ASN A 468 4.96 -24.84 38.14
CA ASN A 468 4.53 -26.22 38.39
C ASN A 468 5.70 -27.17 38.66
N GLY A 469 6.88 -26.64 39.03
CA GLY A 469 8.05 -27.42 39.41
C GLY A 469 8.83 -28.06 38.26
N GLY A 470 8.55 -27.68 37.02
CA GLY A 470 9.31 -28.07 35.84
C GLY A 470 10.57 -27.22 35.62
N THR A 471 11.49 -27.76 34.82
CA THR A 471 12.73 -27.11 34.40
C THR A 471 12.55 -26.49 33.03
N TRP A 472 12.72 -25.17 32.94
CA TRP A 472 12.71 -24.44 31.67
C TRP A 472 14.10 -24.41 31.04
N THR A 473 14.20 -24.83 29.78
CA THR A 473 15.41 -24.73 28.96
C THR A 473 15.20 -23.68 27.87
N PRO A 474 15.90 -22.52 27.92
CA PRO A 474 15.81 -21.50 26.88
C PRO A 474 16.29 -22.01 25.52
N GLY A 475 15.62 -21.58 24.44
CA GLY A 475 16.01 -21.91 23.07
C GLY A 475 14.84 -22.30 22.17
N ARG A 476 15.17 -22.77 20.96
CA ARG A 476 14.18 -23.36 20.03
C ARG A 476 13.62 -24.64 20.62
N ARG A 477 12.34 -24.92 20.34
CA ARG A 477 11.73 -26.19 20.71
C ARG A 477 11.99 -27.26 19.65
N ASP A 478 12.36 -28.45 20.11
CA ASP A 478 12.27 -29.65 19.29
C ASP A 478 10.84 -30.19 19.37
N TYR A 479 10.16 -30.24 18.23
CA TYR A 479 8.79 -30.69 18.14
C TYR A 479 8.68 -32.18 17.81
N VAL A 480 9.78 -32.92 17.59
CA VAL A 480 9.72 -34.33 17.18
C VAL A 480 8.92 -35.19 18.18
N GLY A 481 7.80 -35.75 17.72
CA GLY A 481 6.93 -36.61 18.51
C GLY A 481 6.05 -35.86 19.52
N PHE A 482 6.02 -34.52 19.45
CA PHE A 482 5.38 -33.69 20.45
C PHE A 482 3.85 -33.71 20.34
N THR A 483 3.32 -33.64 19.13
CA THR A 483 1.86 -33.56 18.88
C THR A 483 1.20 -34.91 18.63
N GLY A 484 1.99 -35.98 18.48
CA GLY A 484 1.52 -37.26 17.96
C GLY A 484 1.36 -37.29 16.43
N SER A 485 1.67 -36.20 15.72
CA SER A 485 1.71 -36.13 14.26
C SER A 485 2.98 -35.42 13.77
N SER A 486 3.77 -36.12 12.95
CA SER A 486 4.99 -35.54 12.34
C SER A 486 4.71 -34.36 11.41
N VAL A 487 3.50 -34.31 10.81
CA VAL A 487 3.05 -33.19 9.99
C VAL A 487 2.87 -31.94 10.86
N PHE A 488 2.25 -32.09 12.02
CA PHE A 488 2.04 -30.98 12.95
C PHE A 488 3.33 -30.55 13.64
N ASP A 489 4.19 -31.50 13.99
CA ASP A 489 5.52 -31.21 14.53
C ASP A 489 6.35 -30.38 13.52
N SER A 490 6.29 -30.75 12.24
CA SER A 490 6.92 -29.99 11.15
C SER A 490 6.31 -28.59 11.01
N TYR A 491 4.98 -28.48 11.08
CA TYR A 491 4.27 -27.22 10.97
C TYR A 491 4.65 -26.25 12.09
N LEU A 492 4.69 -26.74 13.34
CA LEU A 492 5.09 -25.94 14.50
C LEU A 492 6.56 -25.50 14.39
N GLY A 493 7.44 -26.38 13.89
CA GLY A 493 8.84 -26.03 13.62
C GLY A 493 9.00 -24.92 12.58
N LEU A 494 8.22 -24.98 11.48
CA LEU A 494 8.20 -23.92 10.47
C LEU A 494 7.65 -22.60 11.04
N GLN A 495 6.56 -22.67 11.80
CA GLN A 495 5.94 -21.48 12.42
C GLN A 495 6.90 -20.80 13.41
N GLU A 496 7.61 -21.57 14.24
CA GLU A 496 8.62 -21.03 15.17
C GLU A 496 9.77 -20.34 14.40
N ASP A 497 10.28 -20.95 13.33
CA ASP A 497 11.37 -20.38 12.54
C ASP A 497 10.95 -19.09 11.83
N LEU A 498 9.74 -19.04 11.23
CA LEU A 498 9.23 -17.83 10.59
C LEU A 498 9.01 -16.68 11.59
N ASN A 499 8.51 -17.00 12.79
CA ASN A 499 8.37 -16.01 13.87
C ASN A 499 9.73 -15.45 14.31
N ILE A 500 10.76 -16.29 14.45
CA ILE A 500 12.13 -15.86 14.77
C ILE A 500 12.66 -14.94 13.67
N ILE A 501 12.54 -15.35 12.40
CA ILE A 501 12.99 -14.56 11.23
C ILE A 501 12.30 -13.20 11.21
N GLN A 502 11.00 -13.14 11.47
CA GLN A 502 10.27 -11.90 11.50
C GLN A 502 10.66 -11.00 12.67
N MET A 503 10.77 -11.54 13.88
CA MET A 503 11.19 -10.74 15.04
C MET A 503 12.63 -10.23 14.86
N LYS A 504 13.49 -11.03 14.22
CA LYS A 504 14.85 -10.60 13.86
C LYS A 504 14.84 -9.44 12.88
N ARG A 505 13.94 -9.46 11.88
CA ARG A 505 13.72 -8.31 10.98
C ARG A 505 13.35 -7.04 11.76
N ASN A 506 12.54 -7.14 12.81
CA ASN A 506 12.11 -5.98 13.59
C ASN A 506 13.18 -5.46 14.59
N GLU A 507 14.19 -6.27 14.91
CA GLU A 507 15.21 -5.94 15.91
C GLU A 507 16.02 -4.67 15.55
N ILE A 508 16.20 -4.36 14.26
CA ILE A 508 16.93 -3.16 13.82
C ILE A 508 16.32 -1.85 14.34
N TRP A 509 15.01 -1.86 14.63
CA TRP A 509 14.26 -0.71 15.15
C TRP A 509 14.33 -0.58 16.67
N MET A 510 14.89 -1.58 17.37
CA MET A 510 14.94 -1.61 18.83
C MET A 510 16.21 -0.96 19.41
N SER A 511 17.14 -0.53 18.57
CA SER A 511 18.45 0.01 18.97
C SER A 511 18.41 1.45 19.53
N GLY A 512 17.22 2.05 19.65
CA GLY A 512 17.03 3.45 20.10
C GLY A 512 17.48 4.51 19.08
N THR A 513 18.22 4.11 18.05
CA THR A 513 18.57 4.94 16.88
C THR A 513 17.81 4.41 15.66
N PRO A 514 17.14 5.27 14.87
CA PRO A 514 16.50 4.81 13.65
C PRO A 514 17.55 4.19 12.70
N PRO A 515 17.29 3.00 12.13
CA PRO A 515 18.18 2.38 11.15
C PRO A 515 18.28 3.23 9.89
N THR A 516 19.46 3.23 9.27
CA THR A 516 19.71 3.85 7.96
C THR A 516 19.00 3.09 6.85
N GLY A 517 18.76 3.74 5.71
CA GLY A 517 18.15 3.09 4.54
C GLY A 517 18.89 1.84 4.06
N ALA A 518 20.22 1.88 4.06
CA ALA A 518 21.04 0.72 3.70
C ALA A 518 20.88 -0.46 4.67
N GLU A 519 20.80 -0.18 5.98
CA GLU A 519 20.52 -1.20 7.00
C GLU A 519 19.12 -1.80 6.84
N ARG A 520 18.11 -0.96 6.55
CA ARG A 520 16.75 -1.42 6.28
C ARG A 520 16.69 -2.33 5.04
N ALA A 521 17.31 -1.92 3.94
CA ALA A 521 17.34 -2.70 2.70
C ALA A 521 18.08 -4.04 2.87
N ALA A 522 19.24 -4.03 3.52
CA ALA A 522 19.99 -5.26 3.81
C ALA A 522 19.20 -6.22 4.71
N ASN A 523 18.53 -5.69 5.73
CA ASN A 523 17.70 -6.47 6.64
C ASN A 523 16.43 -7.04 5.96
N GLU A 524 15.79 -6.27 5.07
CA GLU A 524 14.65 -6.75 4.27
C GLU A 524 15.06 -7.87 3.31
N ASN A 525 16.19 -7.69 2.61
CA ASN A 525 16.72 -8.71 1.69
C ASN A 525 17.10 -10.00 2.44
N LEU A 526 17.71 -9.86 3.63
CA LEU A 526 18.02 -11.00 4.48
C LEU A 526 16.73 -11.70 4.93
N TYR A 527 15.71 -10.94 5.34
CA TYR A 527 14.40 -11.48 5.71
C TYR A 527 13.77 -12.28 4.56
N VAL A 528 13.68 -11.71 3.36
CA VAL A 528 13.14 -12.39 2.17
C VAL A 528 13.92 -13.66 1.85
N SER A 529 15.25 -13.59 1.83
CA SER A 529 16.11 -14.75 1.58
C SER A 529 15.89 -15.87 2.61
N ARG A 530 15.73 -15.53 3.88
CA ARG A 530 15.49 -16.49 4.97
C ARG A 530 14.12 -17.15 4.86
N VAL A 531 13.08 -16.36 4.55
CA VAL A 531 11.73 -16.89 4.31
C VAL A 531 11.73 -17.85 3.12
N LEU A 532 12.38 -17.48 2.00
CA LEU A 532 12.51 -18.36 0.83
C LEU A 532 13.25 -19.67 1.17
N ALA A 533 14.34 -19.59 1.94
CA ALA A 533 15.08 -20.77 2.39
C ALA A 533 14.22 -21.69 3.26
N CYS A 534 13.27 -21.15 4.05
CA CYS A 534 12.26 -21.96 4.74
C CYS A 534 11.37 -22.74 3.74
N GLY A 535 10.98 -22.12 2.63
CA GLY A 535 10.23 -22.78 1.56
C GLY A 535 10.99 -23.94 0.89
N GLU A 536 12.30 -23.77 0.68
CA GLU A 536 13.15 -24.82 0.11
C GLU A 536 13.24 -26.06 0.99
N ARG A 537 13.15 -25.89 2.32
CA ARG A 537 13.14 -26.97 3.31
C ARG A 537 11.79 -27.69 3.44
N ILE A 538 10.72 -27.14 2.84
CA ILE A 538 9.41 -27.81 2.78
C ILE A 538 9.48 -28.95 1.76
N SER A 539 9.02 -30.12 2.18
CA SER A 539 8.93 -31.35 1.38
C SER A 539 7.66 -32.11 1.72
N GLY A 540 7.39 -33.18 0.97
CA GLY A 540 6.20 -34.01 1.12
C GLY A 540 5.37 -34.06 -0.16
N SER A 541 4.17 -34.62 -0.04
CA SER A 541 3.25 -34.81 -1.15
C SER A 541 1.79 -34.60 -0.77
N LYS A 542 0.97 -34.25 -1.75
CA LYS A 542 -0.48 -34.16 -1.69
C LYS A 542 -1.06 -35.05 -2.78
N ALA A 543 -1.92 -36.00 -2.39
CA ALA A 543 -2.50 -36.98 -3.31
C ALA A 543 -1.47 -37.67 -4.24
N GLY A 544 -0.26 -37.97 -3.72
CA GLY A 544 0.82 -38.60 -4.47
C GLY A 544 1.66 -37.67 -5.36
N THR A 545 1.35 -36.37 -5.42
CA THR A 545 2.15 -35.37 -6.14
C THR A 545 2.99 -34.56 -5.16
N ALA A 546 4.25 -34.26 -5.50
CA ALA A 546 5.11 -33.42 -4.67
C ALA A 546 4.50 -32.02 -4.46
N ILE A 547 4.67 -31.46 -3.26
CA ILE A 547 4.21 -30.09 -2.96
C ILE A 547 4.87 -29.11 -3.92
N THR A 548 4.04 -28.33 -4.61
CA THR A 548 4.48 -27.41 -5.66
C THR A 548 5.15 -26.16 -5.09
N ALA A 549 5.90 -25.43 -5.92
CA ALA A 549 6.49 -24.15 -5.51
C ALA A 549 5.43 -23.12 -5.09
N ALA A 550 4.27 -23.09 -5.77
CA ALA A 550 3.16 -22.21 -5.43
C ALA A 550 2.53 -22.57 -4.07
N GLU A 551 2.38 -23.85 -3.75
CA GLU A 551 1.90 -24.27 -2.42
C GLU A 551 2.90 -23.94 -1.31
N LYS A 552 4.20 -24.10 -1.56
CA LYS A 552 5.25 -23.70 -0.60
C LYS A 552 5.19 -22.21 -0.30
N ASP A 553 5.15 -21.38 -1.33
CA ASP A 553 5.03 -19.92 -1.20
C ASP A 553 3.74 -19.53 -0.44
N ALA A 554 2.62 -20.17 -0.77
CA ALA A 554 1.35 -19.96 -0.08
C ALA A 554 1.41 -20.30 1.41
N ILE A 555 2.02 -21.41 1.80
CA ILE A 555 2.19 -21.81 3.21
C ILE A 555 2.99 -20.74 3.97
N LEU A 556 4.11 -20.27 3.40
CA LEU A 556 4.92 -19.22 4.02
C LEU A 556 4.13 -17.92 4.21
N LYS A 557 3.39 -17.49 3.18
CA LYS A 557 2.58 -16.27 3.21
C LYS A 557 1.46 -16.32 4.25
N LEU A 558 0.75 -17.45 4.37
CA LEU A 558 -0.34 -17.58 5.34
C LEU A 558 0.15 -17.71 6.78
N LEU A 559 1.40 -18.13 7.00
CA LEU A 559 2.04 -18.23 8.31
C LEU A 559 2.64 -16.92 8.81
N LEU A 560 3.06 -16.05 7.90
CA LEU A 560 3.52 -14.71 8.24
C LEU A 560 2.30 -13.82 8.53
N PRO A 561 2.37 -12.91 9.51
CA PRO A 561 1.30 -11.96 9.72
C PRO A 561 1.20 -11.04 8.50
N PRO A 562 -0.03 -10.56 8.19
CA PRO A 562 -0.23 -9.62 7.10
C PRO A 562 0.64 -8.40 7.35
N GLN A 563 1.57 -8.13 6.43
CA GLN A 563 2.45 -6.97 6.52
C GLN A 563 1.64 -5.76 6.04
N MET A 564 1.14 -4.96 6.99
CA MET A 564 0.51 -3.66 6.72
C MET A 564 1.51 -2.52 6.80
#